data_AF-A0A532D1A0-F1
#
_entry.id   AF-A0A532D1A0-F1
#
_cell.length_a   1.000
_cell.length_b   1.000
_cell.length_c   1.000
_cell.angle_alpha   90.00
_cell.angle_beta   90.00
_cell.angle_gamma   90.00
#
_symmetry.space_group_name_H-M   'P 1'
#
loop_
_entity.id
_entity.type
_entity.pdbx_description
1 polymer ?
#
loop_
_entity_poly.entity_id
_entity_poly.type
_entity_poly.pdbx_seq_one_letter_code
_entity_poly.pdbx_strand_id
1 'polypeptide(L)'
;MKNLRVIVVSLLVSAAGLQTGQTVQAASIDNGSFMSLWNSYSHCQTTTDVNQLREDALTLTNAANHSLTQESFVLPLPGKLEQFVATPAARFAVDVTAMAAACSLRAGFAAVEAGKLDLAKELLQTVLSYQPQSEYAYYALQAKALLSEIEPSAIEVTLNRP
;
A
#
# COMPACT_ATOMS: atom_id res chain seq x y z
N MET A 1 -19.98 -55.08 37.88
CA MET A 1 -20.42 -54.38 36.65
C MET A 1 -20.61 -52.85 36.81
N LYS A 2 -20.08 -52.20 37.87
CA LYS A 2 -20.27 -50.74 38.10
C LYS A 2 -19.07 -49.92 37.62
N ASN A 3 -17.88 -50.52 37.62
CA ASN A 3 -16.62 -49.84 37.31
C ASN A 3 -16.32 -49.76 35.80
N LEU A 4 -16.99 -50.59 34.98
CA LEU A 4 -16.84 -50.58 33.52
C LEU A 4 -17.57 -49.39 32.87
N ARG A 5 -18.67 -48.92 33.47
CA ARG A 5 -19.43 -47.76 32.94
C ARG A 5 -18.71 -46.43 33.16
N VAL A 6 -17.88 -46.31 34.20
CA VAL A 6 -17.13 -45.07 34.50
C VAL A 6 -15.96 -44.87 33.54
N ILE A 7 -15.36 -45.96 33.05
CA ILE A 7 -14.25 -45.91 32.10
C ILE A 7 -14.73 -45.51 30.70
N VAL A 8 -15.93 -45.96 30.29
CA VAL A 8 -16.49 -45.60 28.97
C VAL A 8 -16.93 -44.13 28.90
N VAL A 9 -17.43 -43.56 30.01
CA VAL A 9 -17.81 -42.13 30.04
C VAL A 9 -16.60 -41.20 30.00
N SER A 10 -15.45 -41.63 30.56
CA SER A 10 -14.23 -40.82 30.57
C SER A 10 -13.53 -40.78 29.20
N LEU A 11 -13.72 -41.79 28.35
CA LEU A 11 -13.13 -41.81 27.00
C LEU A 11 -13.87 -40.94 25.97
N LEU A 12 -15.16 -40.64 26.19
CA LEU A 12 -15.98 -39.91 25.21
C LEU A 12 -15.85 -38.38 25.29
N VAL A 13 -15.24 -37.83 26.34
CA VAL A 13 -15.10 -36.38 26.54
C VAL A 13 -13.88 -35.79 25.82
N SER A 14 -12.99 -36.63 25.27
CA SER A 14 -11.72 -36.16 24.68
C SER A 14 -11.75 -35.89 23.17
N ALA A 15 -12.89 -36.12 22.49
CA ALA A 15 -12.99 -36.01 21.02
C ALA A 15 -13.59 -34.69 20.51
N ALA A 16 -14.00 -33.76 21.39
CA ALA A 16 -14.47 -32.44 21.00
C ALA A 16 -13.32 -31.40 20.99
N GLY A 17 -12.21 -31.75 20.35
CA GLY A 17 -11.13 -30.82 20.06
C GLY A 17 -11.47 -29.99 18.82
N LEU A 18 -11.59 -28.68 19.02
CA LEU A 18 -11.93 -27.64 18.05
C LEU A 18 -11.41 -27.89 16.62
N GLN A 19 -12.31 -27.97 15.64
CA GLN A 19 -11.97 -27.83 14.23
C GLN A 19 -12.95 -26.85 13.55
N THR A 20 -13.01 -25.62 14.04
CA THR A 20 -13.67 -24.53 13.32
C THR A 20 -12.82 -23.26 13.41
N GLY A 21 -11.52 -23.38 13.12
CA GLY A 21 -10.76 -22.25 12.63
C GLY A 21 -11.04 -22.13 11.15
N GLN A 22 -12.06 -21.35 10.76
CA GLN A 22 -12.15 -20.92 9.36
C GLN A 22 -10.82 -20.27 9.02
N THR A 23 -10.16 -20.75 7.96
CA THR A 23 -8.97 -20.09 7.42
C THR A 23 -9.39 -18.68 7.06
N VAL A 24 -8.95 -17.72 7.87
CA VAL A 24 -9.07 -16.30 7.60
C VAL A 24 -8.22 -16.05 6.37
N GLN A 25 -8.85 -16.03 5.19
CA GLN A 25 -8.25 -15.49 3.99
C GLN A 25 -8.11 -13.98 4.22
N ALA A 26 -7.00 -13.57 4.83
CA ALA A 26 -6.54 -12.20 4.72
C ALA A 26 -6.46 -11.86 3.22
N ALA A 27 -6.78 -10.62 2.84
CA ALA A 27 -6.65 -10.13 1.46
C ALA A 27 -5.22 -10.40 0.96
N SER A 28 -5.00 -11.55 0.34
CA SER A 28 -3.68 -12.00 -0.07
C SER A 28 -3.47 -11.45 -1.47
N ILE A 29 -2.54 -10.51 -1.60
CA ILE A 29 -1.84 -10.35 -2.86
C ILE A 29 -1.20 -11.72 -3.14
N ASP A 30 -1.57 -12.34 -4.26
CA ASP A 30 -0.95 -13.61 -4.68
C ASP A 30 0.58 -13.43 -4.73
N ASN A 31 1.34 -14.44 -4.29
CA ASN A 31 2.79 -14.36 -4.18
C ASN A 31 3.45 -13.94 -5.52
N GLY A 32 2.87 -14.35 -6.65
CA GLY A 32 3.34 -13.93 -7.97
C GLY A 32 3.15 -12.43 -8.23
N SER A 33 2.03 -11.86 -7.79
CA SER A 33 1.76 -10.42 -7.87
C SER A 33 2.72 -9.63 -6.97
N PHE A 34 2.96 -10.10 -5.73
CA PHE A 34 3.91 -9.48 -4.82
C PHE A 34 5.34 -9.45 -5.40
N MET A 35 5.84 -10.60 -5.88
CA MET A 35 7.19 -10.68 -6.45
C MET A 35 7.36 -9.80 -7.69
N SER A 36 6.30 -9.64 -8.49
CA SER A 36 6.31 -8.71 -9.63
C SER A 36 6.50 -7.26 -9.17
N LEU A 37 5.73 -6.80 -8.17
CA LEU A 37 5.84 -5.45 -7.62
C LEU A 37 7.20 -5.21 -6.98
N TRP A 38 7.71 -6.19 -6.24
CA TRP A 38 9.05 -6.13 -5.66
C TRP A 38 10.13 -6.01 -6.73
N ASN A 39 10.00 -6.71 -7.85
CA ASN A 39 10.93 -6.61 -8.97
C ASN A 39 10.88 -5.23 -9.63
N SER A 40 9.69 -4.68 -9.91
CA SER A 40 9.55 -3.31 -10.44
C SER A 40 10.17 -2.27 -9.52
N TYR A 41 9.94 -2.38 -8.20
CA TYR A 41 10.56 -1.47 -7.24
C TYR A 41 12.07 -1.63 -7.15
N SER A 42 12.57 -2.87 -7.13
CA SER A 42 14.01 -3.16 -7.11
C SER A 42 14.70 -2.63 -8.37
N HIS A 43 14.08 -2.82 -9.54
CA HIS A 43 14.54 -2.26 -10.79
C HIS A 43 14.55 -0.73 -10.74
N CYS A 44 13.45 -0.11 -10.29
CA CYS A 44 13.36 1.34 -10.10
C CYS A 44 14.44 1.91 -9.19
N GLN A 45 14.93 1.18 -8.19
CA GLN A 45 16.02 1.65 -7.33
C GLN A 45 17.39 1.65 -8.01
N THR A 46 17.58 0.84 -9.05
CA THR A 46 18.89 0.58 -9.66
C THR A 46 19.05 1.19 -11.05
N THR A 47 17.98 1.26 -11.85
CA THR A 47 18.04 1.80 -13.20
C THR A 47 18.25 3.32 -13.20
N THR A 48 18.91 3.85 -14.24
CA THR A 48 19.10 5.29 -14.47
C THR A 48 18.37 5.78 -15.72
N ASP A 49 17.74 4.88 -16.47
CA ASP A 49 16.96 5.25 -17.65
C ASP A 49 15.62 5.88 -17.23
N VAL A 50 15.39 7.13 -17.62
CA VAL A 50 14.20 7.89 -17.21
C VAL A 50 12.90 7.26 -17.72
N ASN A 51 12.91 6.63 -18.89
CA ASN A 51 11.71 5.99 -19.43
C ASN A 51 11.40 4.70 -18.66
N GLN A 52 12.43 3.91 -18.34
CA GLN A 52 12.26 2.73 -17.49
C GLN A 52 11.77 3.10 -16.08
N LEU A 53 12.28 4.20 -15.52
CA LEU A 53 11.80 4.72 -14.24
C LEU A 53 10.35 5.12 -14.27
N ARG A 54 9.91 5.75 -15.35
CA ARG A 54 8.51 6.07 -15.57
C ARG A 54 7.66 4.80 -15.62
N GLU A 55 8.10 3.78 -16.34
CA GLU A 55 7.35 2.51 -16.49
C GLU A 55 7.21 1.77 -15.15
N ASP A 56 8.28 1.69 -14.36
CA ASP A 56 8.23 1.10 -13.02
C ASP A 56 7.31 1.90 -12.09
N ALA A 57 7.42 3.23 -12.11
CA ALA A 57 6.59 4.13 -11.31
C ALA A 57 5.10 3.97 -11.66
N LEU A 58 4.76 3.89 -12.95
CA LEU A 58 3.40 3.65 -13.42
C LEU A 58 2.87 2.28 -12.97
N THR A 59 3.69 1.24 -13.08
CA THR A 59 3.34 -0.12 -12.65
C THR A 59 3.00 -0.15 -11.17
N LEU A 60 3.86 0.45 -10.33
CA LEU A 60 3.65 0.52 -8.89
C LEU A 60 2.46 1.41 -8.52
N THR A 61 2.27 2.54 -9.20
CA THR A 61 1.13 3.45 -9.00
C THR A 61 -0.19 2.75 -9.27
N ASN A 62 -0.29 2.00 -10.37
CA ASN A 62 -1.48 1.22 -10.70
C ASN A 62 -1.78 0.19 -9.60
N ALA A 63 -0.75 -0.50 -9.11
CA ALA A 63 -0.91 -1.46 -8.02
C ALA A 63 -1.30 -0.82 -6.69
N ALA A 64 -0.76 0.36 -6.36
CA ALA A 64 -1.14 1.13 -5.18
C ALA A 64 -2.62 1.54 -5.24
N ASN A 65 -3.07 2.05 -6.39
CA ASN A 65 -4.47 2.43 -6.60
C ASN A 65 -5.42 1.24 -6.43
N HIS A 66 -5.04 0.06 -6.93
CA HIS A 66 -5.82 -1.16 -6.70
C HIS A 66 -5.82 -1.62 -5.24
N SER A 67 -4.68 -1.50 -4.55
CA SER A 67 -4.55 -1.86 -3.14
C SER A 67 -5.43 -0.99 -2.23
N LEU A 68 -5.60 0.29 -2.56
CA LEU A 68 -6.53 1.21 -1.87
C LEU A 68 -8.00 0.80 -2.05
N THR A 69 -8.33 0.12 -3.15
CA THR A 69 -9.70 -0.33 -3.45
C THR A 69 -10.02 -1.75 -2.98
N GLN A 70 -9.03 -2.53 -2.56
CA GLN A 70 -9.25 -3.92 -2.19
C GLN A 70 -9.94 -3.99 -0.83
N GLU A 71 -11.13 -4.62 -0.81
CA GLU A 71 -11.93 -4.70 0.42
C GLU A 71 -11.15 -5.35 1.56
N SER A 72 -11.08 -4.62 2.66
CA SER A 72 -10.49 -5.07 3.92
C SER A 72 -11.20 -6.34 4.39
N PHE A 73 -10.43 -7.32 4.87
CA PHE A 73 -10.94 -8.57 5.39
C PHE A 73 -12.09 -8.33 6.40
N VAL A 74 -13.27 -8.86 6.08
CA VAL A 74 -14.43 -8.85 6.97
C VAL A 74 -14.34 -10.09 7.86
N LEU A 75 -14.02 -9.88 9.14
CA LEU A 75 -14.00 -10.96 10.13
C LEU A 75 -15.43 -11.48 10.32
N PRO A 76 -15.73 -12.77 10.05
CA PRO A 76 -17.06 -13.30 10.24
C PRO A 76 -17.38 -13.35 11.74
N LEU A 77 -18.06 -12.33 12.24
CA LEU A 77 -18.39 -12.17 13.65
C LEU A 77 -19.86 -12.50 13.91
N PRO A 78 -20.18 -13.17 15.03
CA PRO A 78 -21.55 -13.27 15.51
C PRO A 78 -22.16 -11.87 15.69
N GLY A 79 -23.30 -11.59 15.04
CA GLY A 79 -23.72 -10.22 14.67
C GLY A 79 -23.57 -9.10 15.70
N LYS A 80 -23.84 -9.33 17.00
CA LYS A 80 -23.69 -8.27 18.02
C LYS A 80 -22.23 -7.87 18.31
N LEU A 81 -21.24 -8.61 17.82
CA LEU A 81 -19.83 -8.31 18.02
C LEU A 81 -19.26 -7.37 16.95
N GLU A 82 -19.88 -7.28 15.77
CA GLU A 82 -19.44 -6.41 14.67
C GLU A 82 -19.37 -4.93 15.09
N GLN A 83 -20.35 -4.47 15.88
CA GLN A 83 -20.39 -3.09 16.39
C GLN A 83 -19.27 -2.76 17.41
N PHE A 84 -18.57 -3.76 17.93
CA PHE A 84 -17.52 -3.60 18.94
C PHE A 84 -16.11 -3.79 18.37
N VAL A 85 -15.98 -4.05 17.08
CA VAL A 85 -14.69 -4.24 16.42
C VAL A 85 -14.53 -3.25 15.27
N ALA A 86 -13.31 -2.82 15.03
CA ALA A 86 -12.95 -2.12 13.81
C ALA A 86 -12.55 -3.14 12.75
N THR A 87 -12.86 -2.86 11.48
CA THR A 87 -12.35 -3.67 10.37
C THR A 87 -10.83 -3.66 10.39
N PRO A 88 -10.15 -4.81 10.44
CA PRO A 88 -8.70 -4.86 10.44
C PRO A 88 -8.16 -4.22 9.16
N ALA A 89 -7.20 -3.29 9.31
CA ALA A 89 -6.49 -2.75 8.17
C ALA A 89 -5.78 -3.88 7.41
N ALA A 90 -5.82 -3.85 6.08
CA ALA A 90 -5.01 -4.75 5.26
C ALA A 90 -3.53 -4.49 5.57
N ARG A 91 -2.82 -5.51 6.09
CA ARG A 91 -1.39 -5.42 6.38
C ARG A 91 -0.63 -6.22 5.34
N PHE A 92 -0.20 -5.55 4.29
CA PHE A 92 0.74 -6.13 3.34
C PHE A 92 2.14 -6.21 3.99
N ALA A 93 2.93 -7.22 3.59
CA ALA A 93 4.32 -7.31 4.03
C ALA A 93 5.16 -6.11 3.55
N VAL A 94 4.69 -5.43 2.51
CA VAL A 94 5.28 -4.20 1.96
C VAL A 94 4.17 -3.22 1.61
N ASP A 95 4.39 -1.95 1.92
CA ASP A 95 3.48 -0.86 1.57
C ASP A 95 3.65 -0.49 0.09
N VAL A 96 2.70 -0.92 -0.73
CA VAL A 96 2.71 -0.70 -2.19
C VAL A 96 2.61 0.80 -2.52
N THR A 97 1.89 1.58 -1.71
CA THR A 97 1.76 3.03 -1.89
C THR A 97 3.08 3.73 -1.61
N ALA A 98 3.79 3.32 -0.56
CA ALA A 98 5.13 3.83 -0.29
C ALA A 98 6.14 3.46 -1.40
N MET A 99 6.07 2.24 -1.93
CA MET A 99 6.90 1.82 -3.10
C MET A 99 6.62 2.71 -4.32
N ALA A 100 5.34 2.95 -4.63
CA ALA A 100 4.92 3.80 -5.73
C ALA A 100 5.37 5.25 -5.53
N ALA A 101 5.15 5.82 -4.36
CA ALA A 101 5.56 7.18 -4.02
C ALA A 101 7.09 7.36 -4.12
N ALA A 102 7.87 6.41 -3.60
CA ALA A 102 9.32 6.44 -3.67
C ALA A 102 9.84 6.35 -5.12
N CYS A 103 9.29 5.44 -5.92
CA CYS A 103 9.70 5.27 -7.31
C CYS A 103 9.30 6.47 -8.17
N SER A 104 8.07 6.96 -8.04
CA SER A 104 7.60 8.17 -8.74
C SER A 104 8.42 9.40 -8.39
N LEU A 105 8.81 9.56 -7.11
CA LEU A 105 9.70 10.64 -6.68
C LEU A 105 11.08 10.55 -7.34
N ARG A 106 11.71 9.36 -7.33
CA ARG A 106 13.02 9.11 -7.98
C ARG A 106 12.95 9.34 -9.49
N ALA A 107 11.89 8.86 -10.13
CA ALA A 107 11.63 9.09 -11.55
C ALA A 107 11.46 10.59 -11.85
N GLY A 108 10.77 11.32 -10.97
CA GLY A 108 10.61 12.78 -11.04
C GLY A 108 11.95 13.50 -10.99
N PHE A 109 12.82 13.18 -10.01
CA PHE A 109 14.18 13.73 -9.94
C PHE A 109 14.98 13.45 -11.21
N ALA A 110 15.00 12.20 -11.68
CA ALA A 110 15.73 11.84 -12.90
C ALA A 110 15.18 12.55 -14.15
N ALA A 111 13.85 12.79 -14.21
CA ALA A 111 13.23 13.55 -15.29
C ALA A 111 13.62 15.03 -15.26
N VAL A 112 13.76 15.65 -14.07
CA VAL A 112 14.30 17.01 -13.93
C VAL A 112 15.74 17.07 -14.41
N GLU A 113 16.60 16.15 -13.96
CA GLU A 113 18.01 16.08 -14.39
C GLU A 113 18.16 15.90 -15.91
N ALA A 114 17.24 15.14 -16.53
CA ALA A 114 17.20 14.93 -17.96
C ALA A 114 16.51 16.07 -18.76
N GLY A 115 16.06 17.14 -18.10
CA GLY A 115 15.37 18.27 -18.73
C GLY A 115 13.95 17.96 -19.22
N LYS A 116 13.37 16.81 -18.84
CA LYS A 116 12.01 16.39 -19.19
C LYS A 116 10.98 16.92 -18.19
N LEU A 117 10.80 18.24 -18.15
CA LEU A 117 10.03 18.90 -17.09
C LEU A 117 8.57 18.50 -17.03
N ASP A 118 7.89 18.29 -18.17
CA ASP A 118 6.49 17.86 -18.18
C ASP A 118 6.31 16.47 -17.55
N LEU A 119 7.24 15.56 -17.84
CA LEU A 119 7.28 14.23 -17.22
C LEU A 119 7.56 14.32 -15.72
N ALA A 120 8.51 15.17 -15.31
CA ALA A 120 8.80 15.39 -13.90
C ALA A 120 7.52 15.85 -13.15
N LYS A 121 6.78 16.80 -13.71
CA LYS A 121 5.52 17.28 -13.12
C LYS A 121 4.50 16.17 -12.97
N GLU A 122 4.26 15.39 -14.02
CA GLU A 122 3.32 14.25 -13.99
C GLU A 122 3.66 13.27 -12.85
N LEU A 123 4.95 12.90 -12.74
CA LEU A 123 5.42 11.96 -11.73
C LEU A 123 5.32 12.52 -10.31
N LEU A 124 5.66 13.80 -10.12
CA LEU A 124 5.60 14.44 -8.80
C LEU A 124 4.15 14.70 -8.36
N GLN A 125 3.26 15.05 -9.28
CA GLN A 125 1.82 15.16 -9.00
C GLN A 125 1.22 13.82 -8.57
N THR A 126 1.68 12.71 -9.16
CA THR A 126 1.29 11.36 -8.73
C THR A 126 1.60 11.13 -7.26
N VAL A 127 2.78 11.54 -6.78
CA VAL A 127 3.14 11.46 -5.35
C VAL A 127 2.19 12.26 -4.46
N LEU A 128 1.70 13.41 -4.93
CA LEU A 128 0.77 14.25 -4.17
C LEU A 128 -0.64 13.66 -4.10
N SER A 129 -1.04 12.79 -5.03
CA SER A 129 -2.34 12.14 -5.02
C SER A 129 -2.55 11.20 -3.83
N TYR A 130 -1.48 10.81 -3.13
CA TYR A 130 -1.55 9.98 -1.93
C TYR A 130 -1.89 10.77 -0.65
N GLN A 131 -1.95 12.11 -0.70
CA GLN A 131 -2.44 12.93 0.43
C GLN A 131 -3.95 12.69 0.68
N PRO A 132 -4.46 12.82 1.92
CA PRO A 132 -3.82 13.35 3.14
C PRO A 132 -3.16 12.30 4.05
N GLN A 133 -2.81 11.13 3.53
CA GLN A 133 -2.26 10.02 4.32
C GLN A 133 -0.92 10.44 4.96
N SER A 134 -0.91 10.57 6.29
CA SER A 134 0.21 11.12 7.07
C SER A 134 1.50 10.29 6.93
N GLU A 135 1.34 8.99 6.70
CA GLU A 135 2.39 8.01 6.47
C GLU A 135 3.24 8.32 5.23
N TYR A 136 2.73 9.10 4.27
CA TYR A 136 3.44 9.48 3.04
C TYR A 136 3.86 10.95 3.00
N ALA A 137 3.75 11.67 4.13
CA ALA A 137 4.06 13.09 4.20
C ALA A 137 5.49 13.42 3.72
N TYR A 138 6.46 12.55 4.00
CA TYR A 138 7.84 12.69 3.53
C TYR A 138 7.92 12.81 2.00
N TYR A 139 7.31 11.87 1.27
CA TYR A 139 7.35 11.88 -0.20
C TYR A 139 6.63 13.10 -0.76
N ALA A 140 5.50 13.48 -0.19
CA ALA A 140 4.75 14.64 -0.62
C ALA A 140 5.51 15.96 -0.39
N LEU A 141 6.26 16.08 0.71
CA LEU A 141 7.11 17.25 0.95
C LEU A 141 8.24 17.35 -0.08
N GLN A 142 8.92 16.24 -0.37
CA GLN A 142 9.97 16.20 -1.39
C GLN A 142 9.43 16.55 -2.78
N ALA A 143 8.26 15.99 -3.14
CA ALA A 143 7.61 16.28 -4.42
C ALA A 143 7.22 17.77 -4.54
N LYS A 144 6.67 18.37 -3.47
CA LYS A 144 6.33 19.81 -3.44
C LYS A 144 7.58 20.69 -3.56
N ALA A 145 8.67 20.33 -2.88
CA ALA A 145 9.92 21.06 -2.96
C ALA A 145 10.44 21.08 -4.42
N LEU A 146 10.53 19.90 -5.04
CA LEU A 146 11.02 19.78 -6.41
C LEU A 146 10.08 20.47 -7.44
N LEU A 147 8.77 20.35 -7.27
CA LEU A 147 7.79 21.08 -8.10
C LEU A 147 7.98 22.60 -8.02
N SER A 148 8.28 23.12 -6.81
CA SER A 148 8.51 24.55 -6.61
C SER A 148 9.77 25.07 -7.32
N GLU A 149 10.77 24.20 -7.51
CA GLU A 149 12.00 24.53 -8.25
C GLU A 149 11.77 24.60 -9.76
N ILE A 150 10.91 23.72 -10.31
CA ILE A 150 10.64 23.64 -11.75
C ILE A 150 9.44 24.49 -12.21
N GLU A 151 8.64 25.03 -11.27
CA GLU A 151 7.54 25.97 -11.53
C GLU A 151 7.68 27.30 -10.78
N PRO A 152 8.76 28.08 -11.02
CA PRO A 152 8.93 29.37 -10.35
C PRO A 152 7.83 30.40 -10.69
N SER A 153 7.09 30.20 -11.78
CA SER A 153 6.07 31.13 -12.30
C SER A 153 4.67 30.95 -11.71
N ALA A 154 4.41 29.91 -10.90
CA ALA A 154 3.09 29.70 -10.29
C ALA A 154 2.87 30.54 -9.01
N ILE A 155 3.89 31.27 -8.58
CA ILE A 155 3.88 32.17 -7.42
C ILE A 155 4.01 33.62 -7.92
N GLU A 156 3.15 34.06 -8.83
CA GLU A 156 2.79 35.48 -8.87
C GLU A 156 1.91 35.77 -7.66
N VAL A 157 2.54 35.97 -6.50
CA VAL A 157 1.89 36.66 -5.38
C VAL A 157 1.59 38.06 -5.89
N THR A 158 0.35 38.27 -6.30
CA THR A 158 -0.22 39.60 -6.44
C THR A 158 -0.20 40.23 -5.05
N LEU A 159 0.92 40.90 -4.74
CA LEU A 159 1.08 41.81 -3.61
C LEU A 159 0.19 43.02 -3.87
N ASN A 160 -1.12 42.83 -3.71
CA ASN A 160 -2.05 43.93 -3.59
C ASN A 160 -1.91 44.49 -2.16
N ARG A 161 -0.96 45.41 -1.99
CA ARG A 161 -0.80 46.23 -0.79
C ARG A 161 -1.72 47.46 -0.95
N PRO A 162 -2.43 47.91 0.11
CA PRO A 162 -3.72 48.60 0.04
C PRO A 162 -3.72 49.96 -0.63
#